data_AF-A0A165QCB4-F1
#
_entry.id   AF-A0A165QCB4-F1
#
_cell.length_a   1.000
_cell.length_b   1.000
_cell.length_c   1.000
_cell.angle_alpha   90.00
_cell.angle_beta   90.00
_cell.angle_gamma   90.00
#
_symmetry.space_group_name_H-M   'P 1'
#
loop_
_entity.id
_entity.type
_entity.pdbx_description
1 polymer ?
#
loop_
_entity_poly.entity_id
_entity_poly.type
_entity_poly.pdbx_seq_one_letter_code
_entity_poly.pdbx_strand_id
1 'polypeptide(L)'
;LFVRAKGLDVVVAVDSSADEATNLWPNGSSIVKSASRISTLLLASHQLFPPIPMTPDDFISTGVNRRPTFFGCYPTRNPTEYPMLIYLPNSPPLNGDNPTTNTDSFQIAYTPVQTRIFIDQVHNNTIGGVLLNTTGSCPHFGKCLQCAAVDRAQYTTSHSRSPDFCSTVFQRYCFDPQNPPSQSEVPDRQFVFVNPDPQGVSGALTVFAAYKASLIGG
;
A
#
# COMPACT_ATOMS: atom_id res chain seq x y z
N LEU A 1 -15.31 8.63 -2.77
CA LEU A 1 -15.95 7.29 -2.76
C LEU A 1 -17.00 7.14 -1.65
N PHE A 2 -16.80 7.75 -0.48
CA PHE A 2 -17.66 7.62 0.71
C PHE A 2 -19.05 8.30 0.63
N VAL A 3 -19.53 8.73 -0.55
CA VAL A 3 -20.87 9.34 -0.68
C VAL A 3 -21.92 8.27 -0.32
N ARG A 4 -22.84 8.54 0.61
CA ARG A 4 -23.80 7.51 1.11
C ARG A 4 -24.65 6.89 0.00
N ALA A 5 -24.99 7.67 -1.03
CA ALA A 5 -25.76 7.20 -2.17
C ALA A 5 -25.06 6.07 -2.96
N LYS A 6 -23.74 5.88 -2.79
CA LYS A 6 -23.01 4.75 -3.40
C LYS A 6 -23.11 3.47 -2.59
N GLY A 7 -23.47 3.54 -1.31
CA GLY A 7 -23.64 2.37 -0.44
C GLY A 7 -22.43 1.42 -0.43
N LEU A 8 -21.21 1.95 -0.42
CA LEU A 8 -20.01 1.11 -0.47
C LEU A 8 -19.76 0.47 0.90
N ASP A 9 -19.44 -0.83 0.88
CA ASP A 9 -19.04 -1.61 2.07
C ASP A 9 -17.52 -1.69 2.23
N VAL A 10 -16.79 -1.67 1.12
CA VAL A 10 -15.33 -1.75 1.06
C VAL A 10 -14.80 -0.74 0.07
N VAL A 11 -13.73 -0.04 0.46
CA VAL A 11 -12.97 0.88 -0.38
C VAL A 11 -11.51 0.45 -0.38
N VAL A 12 -10.93 0.27 -1.56
CA VAL A 12 -9.48 0.07 -1.70
C VAL A 12 -8.85 1.41 -2.06
N ALA A 13 -7.99 1.93 -1.19
CA ALA A 13 -7.23 3.15 -1.40
C ALA A 13 -5.78 2.80 -1.71
N VAL A 14 -5.33 3.21 -2.89
CA VAL A 14 -3.92 3.10 -3.31
C VAL A 14 -3.26 4.46 -3.09
N ASP A 15 -2.13 4.48 -2.41
CA ASP A 15 -1.39 5.70 -2.12
C ASP A 15 0.04 5.60 -2.64
N SER A 16 0.33 6.36 -3.70
CA SER A 16 1.65 6.44 -4.33
C SER A 16 2.27 7.82 -4.15
N SER A 17 1.93 8.54 -3.07
CA SER A 17 2.53 9.84 -2.80
C SER A 17 4.01 9.73 -2.42
N ALA A 18 4.74 10.83 -2.61
CA ALA A 18 6.15 10.99 -2.23
C ALA A 18 6.27 11.99 -1.07
N ASP A 19 5.51 11.77 0.00
CA ASP A 19 5.32 12.77 1.07
C ASP A 19 6.41 12.71 2.17
N GLU A 20 7.15 11.61 2.30
CA GLU A 20 8.29 11.53 3.22
C GLU A 20 9.48 12.34 2.68
N ALA A 21 9.96 13.32 3.46
CA ALA A 21 11.03 14.21 3.03
C ALA A 21 12.37 13.50 2.73
N THR A 22 12.64 12.37 3.38
CA THR A 22 13.95 11.68 3.29
C THR A 22 13.98 10.67 2.14
N ASN A 23 12.99 9.79 2.08
CA ASN A 23 12.99 8.64 1.17
C ASN A 23 11.80 8.60 0.22
N LEU A 24 10.98 9.65 0.16
CA LEU A 24 9.90 9.79 -0.84
C LEU A 24 8.85 8.66 -0.80
N TRP A 25 8.61 8.08 0.37
CA TRP A 25 7.49 7.15 0.59
C TRP A 25 6.21 7.90 1.00
N PRO A 26 5.03 7.29 0.84
CA PRO A 26 3.82 7.81 1.45
C PRO A 26 3.97 7.91 2.97
N ASN A 27 3.43 8.97 3.56
CA ASN A 27 3.37 9.15 5.02
C ASN A 27 1.94 9.23 5.56
N GLY A 28 0.92 8.96 4.74
CA GLY A 28 -0.49 9.02 5.14
C GLY A 28 -1.11 10.42 5.13
N SER A 29 -0.39 11.48 4.73
CA SER A 29 -0.95 12.84 4.66
C SER A 29 -2.23 12.92 3.82
N SER A 30 -2.29 12.20 2.69
CA SER A 30 -3.46 12.18 1.79
C SER A 30 -4.70 11.58 2.46
N ILE A 31 -4.55 10.46 3.17
CA ILE A 31 -5.68 9.77 3.82
C ILE A 31 -6.16 10.53 5.06
N VAL A 32 -5.25 11.13 5.84
CA VAL A 32 -5.58 12.00 6.98
C VAL A 32 -6.39 13.22 6.51
N LYS A 33 -5.93 13.90 5.43
CA LYS A 33 -6.67 15.03 4.84
C LYS A 33 -8.04 14.60 4.31
N SER A 34 -8.15 13.40 3.73
CA SER A 34 -9.42 12.85 3.26
C SER A 34 -10.40 12.58 4.42
N ALA A 35 -9.94 12.00 5.51
CA ALA A 35 -10.72 11.77 6.72
C ALA A 35 -11.19 13.09 7.35
N SER A 36 -10.29 14.08 7.47
CA SER A 36 -10.59 15.41 7.99
C SER A 36 -11.63 16.13 7.13
N ARG A 37 -11.51 16.07 5.81
CA ARG A 37 -12.51 16.65 4.89
C ARG A 37 -13.88 16.02 5.06
N ILE A 38 -13.94 14.70 5.27
CA ILE A 38 -15.20 13.99 5.51
C ILE A 38 -15.85 14.44 6.82
N SER A 39 -15.08 14.50 7.92
CA SER A 39 -15.61 14.86 9.23
C SER A 39 -16.01 16.33 9.35
N THR A 40 -15.36 17.23 8.61
CA THR A 40 -15.57 18.69 8.72
C THR A 40 -16.53 19.27 7.69
N LEU A 41 -16.48 18.80 6.44
CA LEU A 41 -17.19 19.44 5.33
C LEU A 41 -18.28 18.56 4.69
N LEU A 42 -18.17 17.23 4.82
CA LEU A 42 -18.97 16.31 4.02
C LEU A 42 -19.85 15.35 4.85
N LEU A 43 -19.89 15.53 6.16
CA LEU A 43 -20.59 14.65 7.10
C LEU A 43 -22.07 14.44 6.73
N ALA A 44 -22.73 15.46 6.19
CA ALA A 44 -24.15 15.43 5.81
C ALA A 44 -24.47 14.51 4.61
N SER A 45 -23.51 14.25 3.73
CA SER A 45 -23.69 13.48 2.48
C SER A 45 -22.83 12.21 2.37
N HIS A 46 -21.86 12.05 3.27
CA HIS A 46 -20.90 10.94 3.24
C HIS A 46 -21.06 9.99 4.44
N GLN A 47 -20.59 8.75 4.27
CA GLN A 47 -20.33 7.79 5.35
C GLN A 47 -19.17 8.29 6.20
N LEU A 48 -19.09 7.83 7.45
CA LEU A 48 -17.94 8.16 8.32
C LEU A 48 -16.67 7.50 7.79
N PHE A 49 -15.53 8.04 8.22
CA PHE A 49 -14.23 7.42 7.99
C PHE A 49 -13.93 6.40 9.09
N PRO A 50 -13.35 5.23 8.79
CA PRO A 50 -12.90 4.31 9.83
C PRO A 50 -11.76 4.92 10.67
N PRO A 51 -11.50 4.40 11.88
CA PRO A 51 -10.33 4.79 12.66
C PRO A 51 -9.04 4.54 11.88
N ILE A 52 -8.20 5.58 11.81
CA ILE A 52 -6.88 5.58 11.19
C ILE A 52 -5.89 6.29 12.13
N PRO A 53 -4.57 6.13 11.95
CA PRO A 53 -3.60 7.06 12.53
C PRO A 53 -3.95 8.50 12.11
N MET A 54 -3.76 9.48 12.99
CA MET A 54 -4.26 10.84 12.75
C MET A 54 -3.18 11.81 12.27
N THR A 55 -1.92 11.41 12.34
CA THR A 55 -0.78 12.21 11.88
C THR A 55 0.16 11.40 10.99
N PRO A 56 0.97 12.05 10.15
CA PRO A 56 2.01 11.35 9.39
C PRO A 56 3.00 10.57 10.25
N ASP A 57 3.36 11.11 11.41
CA ASP A 57 4.26 10.45 12.36
C ASP A 57 3.64 9.17 12.94
N ASP A 58 2.32 9.16 13.19
CA ASP A 58 1.62 7.94 13.61
C ASP A 58 1.60 6.90 12.48
N PHE A 59 1.40 7.30 11.23
CA PHE A 59 1.46 6.40 10.07
C PHE A 59 2.82 5.73 9.93
N ILE A 60 3.89 6.50 10.12
CA ILE A 60 5.28 6.02 10.05
C ILE A 60 5.61 5.11 11.23
N SER A 61 5.37 5.58 12.47
CA SER A 61 5.71 4.83 13.68
C SER A 61 4.97 3.51 13.78
N THR A 62 3.71 3.47 13.34
CA THR A 62 2.92 2.24 13.32
C THR A 62 3.28 1.30 12.16
N GLY A 63 4.05 1.77 11.17
CA GLY A 63 4.43 1.00 9.99
C GLY A 63 3.31 0.81 8.97
N VAL A 64 2.17 1.46 9.15
CA VAL A 64 1.01 1.38 8.25
C VAL A 64 1.31 1.96 6.87
N ASN A 65 2.26 2.89 6.76
CA ASN A 65 2.73 3.39 5.48
C ASN A 65 3.64 2.42 4.71
N ARG A 66 4.01 1.27 5.29
CA ARG A 66 4.95 0.29 4.71
C ARG A 66 4.33 -1.07 4.43
N ARG A 67 3.02 -1.23 4.66
CA ARG A 67 2.31 -2.49 4.43
C ARG A 67 0.83 -2.26 4.12
N PRO A 68 0.17 -3.20 3.44
CA PRO A 68 -1.29 -3.23 3.36
C PRO A 68 -1.91 -3.19 4.76
N THR A 69 -2.91 -2.34 4.96
CA THR A 69 -3.59 -2.19 6.26
C THR A 69 -5.09 -2.06 6.06
N PHE A 70 -5.88 -2.77 6.86
CA PHE A 70 -7.34 -2.75 6.81
C PHE A 70 -7.84 -1.90 7.98
N PHE A 71 -8.56 -0.82 7.67
CA PHE A 71 -9.13 0.05 8.68
C PHE A 71 -10.60 -0.25 8.91
N GLY A 72 -11.00 -0.10 10.17
CA GLY A 72 -12.38 -0.28 10.60
C GLY A 72 -12.84 -1.73 10.65
N CYS A 73 -11.95 -2.72 10.70
CA CYS A 73 -12.29 -4.14 10.60
C CYS A 73 -13.42 -4.63 11.53
N TYR A 74 -13.62 -3.97 12.66
CA TYR A 74 -14.61 -4.34 13.66
C TYR A 74 -15.68 -3.25 13.79
N PRO A 75 -16.73 -3.25 12.94
CA PRO A 75 -17.87 -2.36 13.12
C PRO A 75 -18.65 -2.70 14.39
N THR A 76 -19.25 -1.68 15.00
CA THR A 76 -20.02 -1.78 16.25
C THR A 76 -21.51 -1.50 16.07
N ARG A 77 -21.92 -1.06 14.87
CA ARG A 77 -23.33 -0.72 14.54
C ARG A 77 -23.81 -1.47 13.30
N ASN A 78 -25.12 -1.68 13.21
CA ASN A 78 -25.79 -2.08 11.98
C ASN A 78 -26.90 -1.07 11.59
N PRO A 79 -26.87 -0.44 10.40
CA PRO A 79 -25.83 -0.51 9.36
C PRO A 79 -24.45 -0.06 9.86
N THR A 80 -23.38 -0.57 9.23
CA THR A 80 -22.00 -0.26 9.62
C THR A 80 -21.77 1.25 9.65
N GLU A 81 -21.06 1.72 10.66
CA GLU A 81 -20.76 3.16 10.83
C GLU A 81 -19.85 3.72 9.72
N TYR A 82 -19.05 2.86 9.08
CA TYR A 82 -18.13 3.18 7.98
C TYR A 82 -17.84 1.94 7.11
N PRO A 83 -17.47 2.14 5.83
CA PRO A 83 -16.92 1.05 5.01
C PRO A 83 -15.58 0.56 5.57
N MET A 84 -15.20 -0.68 5.24
CA MET A 84 -13.80 -1.10 5.40
C MET A 84 -12.93 -0.33 4.42
N LEU A 85 -11.84 0.23 4.90
CA LEU A 85 -10.85 0.88 4.03
C LEU A 85 -9.58 0.04 3.99
N ILE A 86 -9.32 -0.55 2.83
CA ILE A 86 -8.09 -1.29 2.56
C ILE A 86 -7.10 -0.30 1.98
N TYR A 87 -6.06 0.03 2.76
CA TYR A 87 -5.01 0.95 2.36
C TYR A 87 -3.80 0.19 1.82
N LEU A 88 -3.42 0.50 0.58
CA LEU A 88 -2.29 -0.07 -0.14
C LEU A 88 -1.30 1.05 -0.46
N PRO A 89 -0.32 1.32 0.41
CA PRO A 89 0.72 2.29 0.11
C PRO A 89 1.71 1.72 -0.90
N ASN A 90 2.33 2.58 -1.71
CA ASN A 90 3.62 2.31 -2.29
C ASN A 90 4.60 2.09 -1.15
N SER A 91 5.25 0.94 -1.11
CA SER A 91 6.12 0.53 -0.01
C SER A 91 7.41 -0.09 -0.54
N PRO A 92 8.45 -0.18 0.29
CA PRO A 92 9.65 -0.95 -0.03
C PRO A 92 9.37 -2.40 -0.46
N PRO A 93 10.23 -3.01 -1.29
CA PRO A 93 10.10 -4.39 -1.73
C PRO A 93 9.92 -5.41 -0.61
N LEU A 94 8.99 -6.35 -0.80
CA LEU A 94 8.61 -7.35 0.20
C LEU A 94 9.68 -8.39 0.56
N ASN A 95 10.80 -8.41 -0.16
CA ASN A 95 11.92 -9.32 0.02
C ASN A 95 13.22 -8.64 0.49
N GLY A 96 13.20 -7.32 0.69
CA GLY A 96 14.41 -6.57 1.08
C GLY A 96 15.30 -6.13 -0.09
N ASP A 97 14.84 -6.30 -1.33
CA ASP A 97 15.53 -5.78 -2.51
C ASP A 97 15.62 -4.25 -2.50
N ASN A 98 16.51 -3.73 -3.35
CA ASN A 98 16.67 -2.31 -3.58
C ASN A 98 15.35 -1.65 -4.04
N PRO A 99 14.89 -0.56 -3.41
CA PRO A 99 13.69 0.15 -3.80
C PRO A 99 13.88 0.91 -5.12
N THR A 100 12.90 0.80 -6.02
CA THR A 100 12.91 1.53 -7.30
C THR A 100 11.63 2.33 -7.55
N THR A 101 10.66 2.26 -6.63
CA THR A 101 9.31 2.82 -6.82
C THR A 101 9.07 4.15 -6.10
N ASN A 102 9.98 4.57 -5.23
CA ASN A 102 9.97 5.85 -4.52
C ASN A 102 10.70 6.94 -5.31
N THR A 103 10.30 7.12 -6.57
CA THR A 103 10.83 8.16 -7.45
C THR A 103 10.30 9.54 -7.09
N ASP A 104 11.07 10.56 -7.47
CA ASP A 104 10.63 11.96 -7.36
C ASP A 104 9.38 12.22 -8.20
N SER A 105 8.45 13.04 -7.69
CA SER A 105 7.21 13.39 -8.38
C SER A 105 7.42 14.12 -9.71
N PHE A 106 8.58 14.75 -9.91
CA PHE A 106 8.97 15.41 -11.15
C PHE A 106 9.69 14.46 -12.14
N GLN A 107 9.96 13.21 -11.77
CA GLN A 107 10.49 12.21 -12.70
C GLN A 107 9.39 11.74 -13.66
N ILE A 108 9.38 12.32 -14.86
CA ILE A 108 8.38 12.04 -15.91
C ILE A 108 8.89 11.08 -17.01
N ALA A 109 10.16 10.69 -16.96
CA ALA A 109 10.78 9.81 -17.95
C ALA A 109 11.49 8.64 -17.26
N TYR A 110 11.29 7.44 -17.81
CA TYR A 110 11.84 6.19 -17.31
C TYR A 110 12.43 5.41 -18.49
N THR A 111 13.59 4.80 -18.30
CA THR A 111 14.14 3.87 -19.30
C THR A 111 13.27 2.59 -19.35
N PRO A 112 13.36 1.79 -20.43
CA PRO A 112 12.65 0.52 -20.49
C PRO A 112 13.01 -0.44 -19.34
N VAL A 113 14.27 -0.42 -18.89
CA VAL A 113 14.75 -1.23 -17.76
C VAL A 113 14.13 -0.74 -16.45
N GLN A 114 14.16 0.58 -16.20
CA GLN A 114 13.50 1.19 -15.04
C GLN A 114 12.01 0.86 -15.01
N THR A 115 11.32 1.05 -16.14
CA THR A 115 9.89 0.78 -16.26
C THR A 115 9.56 -0.67 -15.90
N ARG A 116 10.31 -1.62 -16.43
CA ARG A 116 10.09 -3.05 -16.17
C ARG A 116 10.24 -3.36 -14.67
N ILE A 117 11.36 -2.95 -14.08
CA ILE A 117 11.66 -3.25 -12.67
C ILE A 117 10.66 -2.54 -11.73
N PHE A 118 10.30 -1.30 -12.05
CA PHE A 118 9.28 -0.54 -11.31
C PHE A 118 7.95 -1.30 -11.30
N ILE A 119 7.46 -1.72 -12.47
CA ILE A 119 6.18 -2.44 -12.59
C ILE A 119 6.24 -3.79 -11.89
N ASP A 120 7.34 -4.54 -12.03
CA ASP A 120 7.54 -5.82 -11.35
C ASP A 120 7.50 -5.65 -9.82
N GLN A 121 8.15 -4.60 -9.28
CA GLN A 121 8.12 -4.29 -7.85
C GLN A 121 6.72 -3.88 -7.36
N VAL A 122 6.05 -2.97 -8.07
CA VAL A 122 4.68 -2.57 -7.73
C VAL A 122 3.74 -3.77 -7.75
N HIS A 123 3.85 -4.63 -8.76
CA HIS A 123 3.05 -5.84 -8.87
C HIS A 123 3.28 -6.76 -7.67
N ASN A 124 4.53 -7.10 -7.38
CA ASN A 124 4.90 -7.99 -6.28
C ASN A 124 4.43 -7.45 -4.93
N ASN A 125 4.58 -6.15 -4.67
CA ASN A 125 4.11 -5.52 -3.43
C ASN A 125 2.57 -5.53 -3.34
N THR A 126 1.88 -5.28 -4.46
CA THR A 126 0.42 -5.24 -4.51
C THR A 126 -0.21 -6.62 -4.27
N ILE A 127 0.36 -7.70 -4.82
CA ILE A 127 -0.20 -9.05 -4.68
C ILE A 127 0.39 -9.84 -3.51
N GLY A 128 1.53 -9.42 -2.99
CA GLY A 128 2.32 -10.20 -2.02
C GLY A 128 1.83 -10.07 -0.59
N GLY A 129 1.11 -9.01 -0.20
CA GLY A 129 0.74 -8.78 1.20
C GLY A 129 1.96 -8.71 2.12
N VAL A 130 1.80 -8.96 3.42
CA VAL A 130 2.91 -8.91 4.38
C VAL A 130 2.87 -10.06 5.37
N LEU A 131 4.04 -10.53 5.80
CA LEU A 131 4.20 -11.35 7.00
C LEU A 131 4.70 -10.45 8.13
N LEU A 132 4.09 -10.54 9.30
CA LEU A 132 4.54 -9.77 10.47
C LEU A 132 5.75 -10.45 11.09
N ASN A 133 6.71 -9.65 11.54
CA ASN A 133 7.95 -10.07 12.20
C ASN A 133 8.84 -10.96 11.31
N THR A 134 8.66 -10.93 9.99
CA THR A 134 9.45 -11.73 9.05
C THR A 134 9.53 -11.02 7.70
N THR A 135 10.69 -11.12 7.05
CA THR A 135 10.90 -10.59 5.71
C THR A 135 10.31 -11.54 4.67
N GLY A 136 9.27 -11.08 3.96
CA GLY A 136 8.65 -11.84 2.88
C GLY A 136 7.23 -11.41 2.57
N SER A 137 6.67 -12.05 1.54
CA SER A 137 5.27 -11.92 1.13
C SER A 137 4.37 -12.96 1.78
N CYS A 138 3.11 -12.62 2.05
CA CYS A 138 2.05 -13.53 2.46
C CYS A 138 1.45 -14.28 1.24
N PRO A 139 1.60 -15.61 1.12
CA PRO A 139 1.13 -16.37 -0.06
C PRO A 139 -0.39 -16.35 -0.29
N HIS A 140 -1.17 -15.89 0.68
CA HIS A 140 -2.63 -15.91 0.64
C HIS A 140 -3.25 -14.51 0.69
N PHE A 141 -2.50 -13.46 0.32
CA PHE A 141 -3.00 -12.08 0.37
C PHE A 141 -4.27 -11.87 -0.48
N GLY A 142 -4.38 -12.49 -1.65
CA GLY A 142 -5.62 -12.45 -2.44
C GLY A 142 -6.84 -12.99 -1.68
N LYS A 143 -6.69 -14.07 -0.91
CA LYS A 143 -7.76 -14.58 -0.02
C LYS A 143 -8.03 -13.63 1.15
N CYS A 144 -7.02 -12.89 1.62
CA CYS A 144 -7.19 -11.87 2.65
C CYS A 144 -8.11 -10.74 2.18
N LEU A 145 -7.95 -10.30 0.92
CA LEU A 145 -8.83 -9.31 0.30
C LEU A 145 -10.27 -9.85 0.12
N GLN A 146 -10.41 -11.13 -0.22
CA GLN A 146 -11.73 -11.78 -0.26
C GLN A 146 -12.41 -11.77 1.11
N CYS A 147 -11.66 -12.06 2.18
CA CYS A 147 -12.18 -11.97 3.55
C CYS A 147 -12.73 -10.59 3.88
N ALA A 148 -12.03 -9.52 3.50
CA ALA A 148 -12.51 -8.16 3.72
C ALA A 148 -13.86 -7.90 3.03
N ALA A 149 -14.03 -8.35 1.79
CA ALA A 149 -15.27 -8.18 1.04
C ALA A 149 -16.42 -9.05 1.59
N VAL A 150 -16.17 -10.34 1.81
CA VAL A 150 -17.19 -11.30 2.26
C VAL A 150 -17.63 -11.01 3.69
N ASP A 151 -16.69 -10.72 4.61
CA ASP A 151 -17.02 -10.39 5.99
C ASP A 151 -17.92 -9.16 6.08
N ARG A 152 -17.68 -8.15 5.24
CA ARG A 152 -18.54 -6.96 5.19
C ARG A 152 -19.92 -7.24 4.65
N ALA A 153 -20.02 -7.98 3.55
CA ALA A 153 -21.30 -8.37 2.98
C ALA A 153 -22.12 -9.26 3.95
N GLN A 154 -21.47 -10.13 4.72
CA GLN A 154 -22.14 -10.95 5.72
C GLN A 154 -22.58 -10.13 6.93
N TYR A 155 -21.74 -9.21 7.41
CA TYR A 155 -22.09 -8.37 8.55
C TYR A 155 -23.34 -7.51 8.26
N THR A 156 -23.48 -6.99 7.04
CA THR A 156 -24.67 -6.21 6.65
C THR A 156 -25.93 -7.05 6.49
N THR A 157 -25.81 -8.34 6.14
CA THR A 157 -26.96 -9.21 5.84
C THR A 157 -27.40 -10.07 7.02
N SER A 158 -26.48 -10.79 7.65
CA SER A 158 -26.75 -11.78 8.69
C SER A 158 -26.15 -11.44 10.05
N HIS A 159 -25.42 -10.32 10.16
CA HIS A 159 -24.67 -9.92 11.37
C HIS A 159 -23.67 -10.98 11.86
N SER A 160 -23.32 -11.94 11.01
CA SER A 160 -22.32 -12.96 11.29
C SER A 160 -20.98 -12.53 10.72
N ARG A 161 -19.89 -12.79 11.46
CA ARG A 161 -18.53 -12.63 10.95
C ARG A 161 -18.13 -13.84 10.12
N SER A 162 -17.27 -13.62 9.14
CA SER A 162 -16.77 -14.67 8.27
C SER A 162 -15.93 -15.72 9.03
N PRO A 163 -15.82 -16.95 8.51
CA PRO A 163 -15.24 -18.12 9.19
C PRO A 163 -13.77 -17.94 9.63
N ASP A 164 -13.28 -18.90 10.43
CA ASP A 164 -11.99 -18.92 11.15
C ASP A 164 -10.79 -18.32 10.39
N PHE A 165 -10.66 -18.58 9.09
CA PHE A 165 -9.57 -18.03 8.27
C PHE A 165 -9.56 -16.50 8.24
N CYS A 166 -10.73 -15.85 8.10
CA CYS A 166 -10.81 -14.39 8.04
C CYS A 166 -10.44 -13.72 9.37
N SER A 167 -10.66 -14.40 10.48
CA SER A 167 -10.19 -13.94 11.80
C SER A 167 -8.66 -13.86 11.84
N THR A 168 -7.95 -14.85 11.29
CA THR A 168 -6.48 -14.82 11.20
C THR A 168 -6.00 -13.70 10.28
N VAL A 169 -6.72 -13.44 9.18
CA VAL A 169 -6.42 -12.32 8.28
C VAL A 169 -6.54 -10.99 9.02
N PHE A 170 -7.62 -10.80 9.77
CA PHE A 170 -7.85 -9.55 10.48
C PHE A 170 -6.85 -9.32 11.61
N GLN A 171 -6.43 -10.37 12.32
CA GLN A 171 -5.32 -10.26 13.27
C GLN A 171 -4.02 -9.75 12.64
N ARG A 172 -3.82 -9.99 11.33
CA ARG A 172 -2.60 -9.59 10.62
C ARG A 172 -2.68 -8.20 10.00
N TYR A 173 -3.80 -7.86 9.40
CA TYR A 173 -3.94 -6.66 8.57
C TYR A 173 -4.73 -5.54 9.23
N CYS A 174 -5.51 -5.82 10.28
CA CYS A 174 -6.36 -4.80 10.88
C CYS A 174 -5.57 -3.84 11.73
N PHE A 175 -5.83 -2.56 11.52
CA PHE A 175 -5.39 -1.52 12.42
C PHE A 175 -6.26 -1.51 13.68
N ASP A 176 -5.62 -1.68 14.85
CA ASP A 176 -6.24 -1.49 16.16
C ASP A 176 -5.73 -0.18 16.78
N PRO A 177 -6.57 0.86 16.94
CA PRO A 177 -6.17 2.10 17.59
C PRO A 177 -5.77 1.95 19.06
N GLN A 178 -6.26 0.91 19.76
CA GLN A 178 -5.95 0.66 21.17
C GLN A 178 -4.64 -0.09 21.35
N ASN A 179 -4.27 -0.93 20.37
CA ASN A 179 -3.02 -1.67 20.33
C ASN A 179 -2.36 -1.42 18.96
N PRO A 180 -1.89 -0.20 18.71
CA PRO A 180 -1.38 0.16 17.40
C PRO A 180 -0.19 -0.73 17.03
N PRO A 181 -0.13 -1.21 15.77
CA PRO A 181 0.99 -2.00 15.30
C PRO A 181 2.27 -1.15 15.27
N SER A 182 3.41 -1.78 14.99
CA SER A 182 4.72 -1.10 14.96
C SER A 182 5.42 -1.27 13.61
N GLN A 183 6.22 -0.28 13.21
CA GLN A 183 7.11 -0.42 12.06
C GLN A 183 8.14 -1.55 12.21
N SER A 184 8.45 -1.97 13.45
CA SER A 184 9.36 -3.09 13.72
C SER A 184 8.83 -4.44 13.25
N GLU A 185 7.52 -4.55 13.01
CA GLU A 185 6.89 -5.78 12.53
C GLU A 185 7.14 -6.03 11.03
N VAL A 186 7.79 -5.10 10.33
CA VAL A 186 8.18 -5.22 8.91
C VAL A 186 9.71 -5.06 8.79
N PRO A 187 10.49 -6.08 9.22
CA PRO A 187 11.94 -5.98 9.27
C PRO A 187 12.59 -6.02 7.88
N ASP A 188 13.89 -5.70 7.85
CA ASP A 188 14.82 -5.86 6.72
C ASP A 188 14.37 -5.23 5.39
N ARG A 189 13.66 -4.10 5.46
CA ARG A 189 13.35 -3.27 4.29
C ARG A 189 14.48 -2.27 4.01
N GLN A 190 14.81 -2.12 2.74
CA GLN A 190 15.61 -1.00 2.25
C GLN A 190 14.67 0.19 1.96
N PHE A 191 15.13 1.42 2.17
CA PHE A 191 14.27 2.61 1.99
C PHE A 191 14.82 3.62 0.98
N VAL A 192 16.13 3.63 0.77
CA VAL A 192 16.78 4.57 -0.13
C VAL A 192 16.53 4.14 -1.58
N PHE A 193 16.06 5.06 -2.41
CA PHE A 193 15.86 4.82 -3.83
C PHE A 193 17.17 4.39 -4.50
N VAL A 194 17.10 3.36 -5.35
CA VAL A 194 18.20 2.89 -6.19
C VAL A 194 17.78 2.95 -7.64
N ASN A 195 18.52 3.69 -8.46
CA ASN A 195 18.31 3.70 -9.90
C ASN A 195 18.75 2.33 -10.49
N PRO A 196 17.84 1.52 -11.05
CA PRO A 196 18.19 0.22 -11.62
C PRO A 196 18.92 0.30 -12.97
N ASP A 197 19.00 1.50 -13.56
CA ASP A 197 19.70 1.77 -14.81
C ASP A 197 20.52 3.07 -14.69
N PRO A 198 21.65 3.05 -13.95
CA PRO A 198 22.45 4.25 -13.70
C PRO A 198 23.17 4.77 -14.94
N GLN A 199 23.38 3.92 -15.95
CA GLN A 199 24.04 4.31 -17.20
C GLN A 199 23.04 4.77 -18.27
N GLY A 200 21.76 4.40 -18.16
CA GLY A 200 20.71 4.80 -19.06
C GLY A 200 21.02 4.48 -20.53
N VAL A 201 20.58 5.38 -21.41
CA VAL A 201 20.82 5.28 -22.86
C VAL A 201 22.31 5.32 -23.20
N SER A 202 23.13 6.03 -22.41
CA SER A 202 24.58 6.12 -22.61
C SER A 202 25.28 4.78 -22.42
N GLY A 203 24.85 3.96 -21.45
CA GLY A 203 25.33 2.59 -21.27
C GLY A 203 25.00 1.70 -22.45
N ALA A 204 23.76 1.78 -22.94
CA ALA A 204 23.34 1.05 -24.14
C ALA A 204 24.17 1.46 -25.38
N LEU A 205 24.39 2.77 -25.59
CA LEU A 205 25.22 3.27 -26.68
C LEU A 205 26.69 2.85 -26.57
N THR A 206 27.23 2.76 -25.36
CA THR A 206 28.60 2.29 -25.10
C THR A 206 28.75 0.80 -25.42
N VAL A 207 27.75 0.00 -25.04
CA VAL A 207 27.64 -1.41 -25.44
C VAL A 207 27.57 -1.52 -26.97
N PHE A 208 26.67 -0.79 -27.63
CA PHE A 208 26.57 -0.80 -29.10
C PHE A 208 27.87 -0.35 -29.79
N ALA A 209 28.59 0.63 -29.23
CA ALA A 209 29.89 1.05 -29.75
C ALA A 209 30.96 -0.04 -29.59
N ALA A 210 30.99 -0.75 -28.45
CA ALA A 210 31.90 -1.86 -28.20
C ALA A 210 31.63 -3.06 -29.14
N TYR A 211 30.36 -3.35 -29.44
CA TYR A 211 29.98 -4.44 -30.36
C TYR A 211 30.04 -4.03 -31.85
N LYS A 212 29.98 -2.73 -32.19
CA LYS A 212 30.22 -2.24 -33.56
C LYS A 212 31.65 -2.51 -34.03
N ALA A 213 32.64 -2.43 -33.14
CA ALA A 213 34.03 -2.74 -33.48
C ALA A 213 34.22 -4.20 -33.90
N SER A 214 33.38 -5.11 -33.42
CA SER A 214 33.41 -6.54 -33.76
C SER A 214 32.68 -6.89 -35.07
N LEU A 215 31.81 -6.00 -35.56
CA LEU A 215 31.00 -6.21 -36.78
C LEU A 215 31.63 -5.62 -38.06
N ILE A 216 32.63 -4.75 -37.94
CA ILE A 216 33.30 -4.10 -39.09
C ILE A 216 34.67 -4.78 -39.39
N GLY A 217 35.12 -5.71 -38.53
CA GLY A 217 36.38 -6.44 -38.67
C GLY A 217 36.21 -7.91 -39.05
N GLY A 218 35.26 -8.23 -39.93
CA GLY A 218 35.10 -9.55 -40.57
C GLY A 218 35.59 -9.53 -42.01
#